data_AF-A0A959NK35-F1
#
_entry.id   AF-A0A959NK35-F1
#
_cell.length_a   1.000
_cell.length_b   1.000
_cell.length_c   1.000
_cell.angle_alpha   90.00
_cell.angle_beta   90.00
_cell.angle_gamma   90.00
#
_symmetry.space_group_name_H-M   'P 1'
#
loop_
_entity.id
_entity.type
_entity.pdbx_description
1 polymer ?
#
loop_
_entity_poly.entity_id
_entity_poly.type
_entity_poly.pdbx_seq_one_letter_code
_entity_poly.pdbx_strand_id
1 'polypeptide(L)'
;TASAIVQKSIDTLQKSSYKVQAQPREINLFYLKDNFRERIIFNDENFHVLNTDWHFTKEDMLEEIKNHPERFSPNVIIRGIYQERILPNIAFIGGGGELAYWLQLKSLFENYQIPFPVLVVRNSFLMIEKSIKMMLAKLEIPSTDVFIGENLLMKQIVEKDANTTTNLTAEIERVQEIYKDIQAKAIKTDATLAQHVAALK
;
A
#
# COMPACT_ATOMS: atom_id res chain seq x y z
N THR A 1 26.18 3.04 0.26
CA THR A 1 25.34 4.07 -0.38
C THR A 1 24.08 4.27 0.44
N ALA A 2 23.34 5.37 0.21
CA ALA A 2 22.04 5.59 0.85
C ALA A 2 21.09 4.39 0.66
N SER A 3 21.13 3.81 -0.54
CA SER A 3 20.33 2.64 -0.93
C SER A 3 20.63 1.42 -0.07
N ALA A 4 21.91 1.10 0.15
CA ALA A 4 22.31 -0.03 0.98
C ALA A 4 21.93 0.15 2.46
N ILE A 5 21.95 1.39 2.97
CA ILE A 5 21.54 1.69 4.35
C ILE A 5 20.04 1.44 4.50
N VAL A 6 19.23 2.00 3.61
CA VAL A 6 17.78 1.86 3.65
C VAL A 6 17.34 0.42 3.39
N GLN A 7 18.04 -0.31 2.51
CA GLN A 7 17.76 -1.73 2.28
C GLN A 7 17.90 -2.55 3.57
N LYS A 8 18.95 -2.32 4.38
CA LYS A 8 19.10 -3.00 5.68
C LYS A 8 17.96 -2.67 6.65
N SER A 9 17.48 -1.42 6.65
CA SER A 9 16.33 -1.01 7.46
C SER A 9 15.05 -1.71 6.98
N ILE A 10 14.85 -1.83 5.67
CA ILE A 10 13.74 -2.57 5.06
C ILE A 10 13.77 -4.05 5.48
N ASP A 11 14.91 -4.71 5.36
CA ASP A 11 15.05 -6.13 5.71
C ASP A 11 14.71 -6.39 7.19
N THR A 12 15.08 -5.44 8.06
CA THR A 12 14.74 -5.48 9.50
C THR A 12 13.24 -5.31 9.74
N LEU A 13 12.62 -4.34 9.06
CA LEU A 13 11.19 -4.06 9.19
C LEU A 13 10.32 -5.19 8.66
N GLN A 14 10.73 -5.83 7.56
CA GLN A 14 10.02 -6.97 6.97
C GLN A 14 9.98 -8.19 7.91
N LYS A 15 11.05 -8.43 8.68
CA LYS A 15 11.06 -9.49 9.72
C LYS A 15 10.00 -9.26 10.80
N SER A 16 9.58 -8.02 11.01
CA SER A 16 8.53 -7.63 11.95
C SER A 16 7.15 -7.54 11.29
N SER A 17 6.97 -8.15 10.11
CA SER A 17 5.74 -8.09 9.29
C SER A 17 5.32 -6.67 8.88
N TYR A 18 6.26 -5.71 8.87
CA TYR A 18 5.97 -4.35 8.46
C TYR A 18 5.98 -4.25 6.93
N LYS A 19 4.92 -3.64 6.36
CA LYS A 19 4.81 -3.45 4.91
C LYS A 19 5.74 -2.33 4.45
N VAL A 20 6.61 -2.64 3.49
CA VAL A 20 7.49 -1.66 2.84
C VAL A 20 6.67 -0.71 1.97
N GLN A 21 6.97 0.58 2.09
CA GLN A 21 6.29 1.65 1.35
C GLN A 21 7.19 2.35 0.31
N ALA A 22 8.51 2.36 0.52
CA ALA A 22 9.45 2.99 -0.40
C ALA A 22 10.61 2.03 -0.68
N GLN A 23 11.00 1.92 -1.94
CA GLN A 23 12.15 1.11 -2.36
C GLN A 23 13.29 2.04 -2.77
N PRO A 24 14.50 1.86 -2.23
CA PRO A 24 15.63 2.67 -2.63
C PRO A 24 16.09 2.32 -4.03
N ARG A 25 16.66 3.30 -4.72
CA ARG A 25 17.36 3.11 -6.00
C ARG A 25 18.84 3.38 -5.81
N GLU A 26 19.66 2.99 -6.77
CA GLU A 26 21.08 3.31 -6.76
C GLU A 26 21.31 4.82 -6.68
N ILE A 27 20.70 5.58 -7.61
CA ILE A 27 20.66 7.04 -7.57
C ILE A 27 19.28 7.49 -7.08
N ASN A 28 19.29 8.31 -6.02
CA ASN A 28 18.07 8.79 -5.37
C ASN A 28 17.74 10.26 -5.69
N LEU A 29 18.26 10.77 -6.81
CA LEU A 29 18.04 12.11 -7.32
C LEU A 29 17.33 12.05 -8.69
N PHE A 30 16.53 13.08 -8.96
CA PHE A 30 16.01 13.39 -10.28
C PHE A 30 16.74 14.61 -10.84
N TYR A 31 16.85 14.66 -12.16
CA TYR A 31 17.31 15.81 -12.92
C TYR A 31 16.12 16.62 -13.43
N LEU A 32 16.18 17.94 -13.30
CA LEU A 32 15.14 18.91 -13.61
C LEU A 32 15.68 19.91 -14.63
N LYS A 33 15.13 19.94 -15.84
CA LYS A 33 15.52 20.92 -16.87
C LYS A 33 14.45 21.00 -17.95
N ASP A 34 14.16 22.20 -18.45
CA ASP A 34 13.19 22.43 -19.54
C ASP A 34 11.80 21.80 -19.27
N ASN A 35 11.31 21.90 -18.03
CA ASN A 35 10.09 21.24 -17.51
C ASN A 35 10.11 19.70 -17.50
N PHE A 36 11.25 19.06 -17.78
CA PHE A 36 11.43 17.63 -17.55
C PHE A 36 11.82 17.36 -16.10
N ARG A 37 11.28 16.27 -15.57
CA ARG A 37 11.74 15.65 -14.33
C ARG A 37 12.01 14.19 -14.59
N GLU A 38 13.29 13.85 -14.72
CA GLU A 38 13.69 12.51 -15.11
C GLU A 38 14.67 11.90 -14.12
N ARG A 39 14.67 10.57 -14.12
CA ARG A 39 15.56 9.81 -13.23
C ARG A 39 16.98 9.85 -13.77
N ILE A 40 17.92 9.98 -12.86
CA ILE A 40 19.34 9.74 -13.15
C ILE A 40 19.60 8.26 -12.89
N ILE A 41 20.24 7.57 -13.83
CA ILE A 41 20.75 6.21 -13.69
C ILE A 41 22.27 6.20 -13.83
N PHE A 42 22.92 5.16 -13.32
CA PHE A 42 24.36 4.98 -13.45
C PHE A 42 24.62 3.62 -14.12
N ASN A 43 25.35 3.63 -15.23
CA ASN A 43 25.64 2.43 -16.05
C ASN A 43 27.12 2.06 -15.94
N ASP A 44 27.64 1.95 -14.71
CA ASP A 44 29.05 1.66 -14.35
C ASP A 44 30.12 2.69 -14.77
N GLU A 45 29.94 3.39 -15.89
CA GLU A 45 30.89 4.39 -16.39
C GLU A 45 30.32 5.82 -16.33
N ASN A 46 29.05 6.01 -16.68
CA ASN A 46 28.44 7.33 -16.82
C ASN A 46 27.07 7.43 -16.15
N PHE A 47 26.73 8.65 -15.74
CA PHE A 47 25.38 9.02 -15.35
C PHE A 47 24.55 9.36 -16.58
N HIS A 48 23.34 8.81 -16.67
CA HIS A 48 22.42 9.07 -17.76
C HIS A 48 21.09 9.57 -17.22
N VAL A 49 20.56 10.65 -17.80
CA VAL A 49 19.20 11.12 -17.51
C VAL A 49 18.25 10.38 -18.44
N LEU A 50 17.38 9.54 -17.86
CA LEU A 50 16.44 8.72 -18.63
C LEU A 50 15.59 9.57 -19.58
N ASN A 51 15.26 8.99 -20.73
CA ASN A 51 14.45 9.62 -21.80
C ASN A 51 15.10 10.87 -22.43
N THR A 52 16.40 11.06 -22.25
CA THR A 52 17.16 12.16 -22.86
C THR A 52 18.51 11.68 -23.38
N ASP A 53 19.20 12.51 -24.15
CA ASP A 53 20.57 12.27 -24.59
C ASP A 53 21.62 12.85 -23.60
N TRP A 54 21.20 13.30 -22.41
CA TRP A 54 22.11 13.86 -21.42
C TRP A 54 22.87 12.78 -20.68
N HIS A 55 24.18 12.79 -20.87
CA HIS A 55 25.13 11.91 -20.23
C HIS A 55 26.18 12.76 -19.53
N PHE A 56 26.61 12.31 -18.36
CA PHE A 56 27.62 12.98 -17.56
C PHE A 56 28.63 11.94 -17.08
N THR A 57 29.90 12.27 -17.18
CA THR A 57 30.92 11.59 -16.36
C THR A 57 30.69 11.92 -14.89
N LYS A 58 31.43 11.27 -14.00
CA LYS A 58 31.37 11.62 -12.57
C LYS A 58 31.82 13.05 -12.32
N GLU A 59 32.87 13.48 -13.00
CA GLU A 59 33.44 14.82 -12.89
C GLU A 59 32.44 15.87 -13.41
N ASP A 60 31.84 15.63 -14.58
CA ASP A 60 30.83 16.53 -15.16
C ASP A 60 29.58 16.61 -14.29
N MET A 61 29.13 15.49 -13.70
CA MET A 61 27.98 15.48 -12.80
C MET A 61 28.24 16.31 -11.54
N LEU A 62 29.45 16.27 -10.99
CA LEU A 62 29.83 17.09 -9.83
C LEU A 62 29.90 18.58 -10.20
N GLU A 63 30.42 18.91 -11.37
CA GLU A 63 30.43 20.28 -11.88
C GLU A 63 29.01 20.80 -12.15
N GLU A 64 28.15 19.97 -12.73
CA GLU A 64 26.74 20.28 -12.99
C GLU A 64 25.99 20.54 -11.67
N ILE A 65 26.20 19.73 -10.62
CA ILE A 65 25.61 19.97 -9.29
C ILE A 65 26.07 21.30 -8.70
N LYS A 66 27.34 21.66 -8.90
CA LYS A 66 27.92 22.90 -8.37
C LYS A 66 27.39 24.13 -9.11
N ASN A 67 27.29 24.06 -10.43
CA ASN A 67 26.93 25.18 -11.29
C ASN A 67 25.40 25.33 -11.46
N HIS A 68 24.65 24.23 -11.33
CA HIS A 68 23.20 24.15 -11.55
C HIS A 68 22.46 23.33 -10.47
N PRO A 69 22.58 23.68 -9.17
CA PRO A 69 21.95 22.93 -8.10
C PRO A 69 20.42 22.87 -8.20
N GLU A 70 19.78 23.87 -8.82
CA GLU A 70 18.34 23.92 -9.08
C GLU A 70 17.84 22.79 -9.99
N ARG A 71 18.75 22.15 -10.74
CA ARG A 71 18.43 21.02 -11.62
C ARG A 71 18.33 19.69 -10.88
N PHE A 72 18.55 19.65 -9.57
CA PHE A 72 18.55 18.40 -8.81
C PHE A 72 17.42 18.39 -7.79
N SER A 73 16.63 17.32 -7.78
CA SER A 73 15.62 17.11 -6.74
C SER A 73 15.69 15.72 -6.10
N PRO A 74 15.55 15.63 -4.77
CA PRO A 74 15.56 14.36 -4.08
C PRO A 74 14.31 13.52 -4.40
N ASN A 75 14.47 12.20 -4.42
CA ASN A 75 13.35 11.28 -4.33
C ASN A 75 12.94 11.03 -2.87
N VAL A 76 11.90 10.22 -2.65
CA VAL A 76 11.36 9.92 -1.31
C VAL A 76 12.41 9.46 -0.28
N ILE A 77 13.48 8.81 -0.71
CA ILE A 77 14.51 8.24 0.17
C ILE A 77 15.38 9.32 0.80
N ILE A 78 15.82 10.28 0.01
CA ILE A 78 16.72 11.35 0.48
C ILE A 78 16.01 12.69 0.67
N ARG A 79 14.72 12.79 0.34
CA ARG A 79 13.93 14.02 0.54
C ARG A 79 13.88 14.42 2.01
N GLY A 80 13.71 13.47 2.93
CA GLY A 80 13.72 13.74 4.37
C GLY A 80 15.06 14.31 4.84
N ILE A 81 16.17 13.70 4.40
CA ILE A 81 17.54 14.18 4.68
C ILE A 81 17.73 15.60 4.15
N TYR A 82 17.32 15.85 2.90
CA TYR A 82 17.41 17.17 2.29
C TYR A 82 16.61 18.21 3.08
N GLN A 83 15.34 17.92 3.37
CA GLN A 83 14.45 18.80 4.13
C GLN A 83 15.05 19.16 5.50
N GLU A 84 15.43 18.17 6.30
CA GLU A 84 15.93 18.40 7.67
C GLU A 84 17.32 19.05 7.69
N ARG A 85 18.06 18.97 6.58
CA ARG A 85 19.34 19.69 6.41
C ARG A 85 19.14 21.19 6.20
N ILE A 86 18.17 21.58 5.38
CA ILE A 86 17.92 22.98 5.03
C ILE A 86 16.93 23.68 5.97
N LEU A 87 16.01 22.91 6.56
CA LEU A 87 14.95 23.36 7.45
C LEU A 87 14.89 22.40 8.66
N PRO A 88 15.78 22.56 9.64
CA PRO A 88 15.79 21.72 10.83
C PRO A 88 14.44 21.77 11.54
N ASN A 89 13.82 20.61 11.73
CA ASN A 89 12.48 20.50 12.27
C ASN A 89 12.48 19.64 13.55
N ILE A 90 11.57 19.98 14.46
CA ILE A 90 11.33 19.20 15.68
C ILE A 90 10.39 18.01 15.38
N ALA A 91 9.40 18.20 14.51
CA ALA A 91 8.37 17.21 14.26
C ALA A 91 7.91 17.14 12.79
N PHE A 92 7.97 15.96 12.20
CA PHE A 92 7.40 15.68 10.88
C PHE A 92 5.93 15.23 11.03
N ILE A 93 5.00 15.99 10.45
CA ILE A 93 3.57 15.69 10.46
C ILE A 93 3.20 15.05 9.12
N GLY A 94 2.79 13.77 9.14
CA GLY A 94 2.52 13.01 7.92
C GLY A 94 1.34 12.04 8.04
N GLY A 95 0.86 11.54 6.91
CA GLY A 95 -0.10 10.44 6.87
C GLY A 95 0.52 9.08 7.20
N GLY A 96 -0.32 8.06 7.40
CA GLY A 96 0.16 6.71 7.76
C GLY A 96 1.15 6.11 6.78
N GLY A 97 0.94 6.28 5.46
CA GLY A 97 1.88 5.83 4.43
C GLY A 97 3.20 6.59 4.43
N GLU A 98 3.17 7.88 4.80
CA GLU A 98 4.38 8.69 4.89
C GLU A 98 5.21 8.29 6.10
N LEU A 99 4.61 8.23 7.29
CA LEU A 99 5.31 7.80 8.49
C LEU A 99 5.92 6.41 8.32
N ALA A 100 5.21 5.52 7.61
CA ALA A 100 5.68 4.18 7.32
C ALA A 100 6.97 4.12 6.49
N TYR A 101 7.18 5.03 5.53
CA TYR A 101 8.49 5.12 4.87
C TYR A 101 9.51 5.89 5.70
N TRP A 102 9.12 6.89 6.49
CA TRP A 102 10.05 7.58 7.39
C TRP A 102 10.73 6.64 8.39
N LEU A 103 10.02 5.62 8.87
CA LEU A 103 10.60 4.56 9.71
C LEU A 103 11.73 3.79 9.00
N GLN A 104 11.69 3.67 7.67
CA GLN A 104 12.77 3.04 6.88
C GLN A 104 14.02 3.94 6.79
N LEU A 105 13.89 5.25 7.06
CA LEU A 105 14.95 6.23 6.87
C LEU A 105 15.77 6.48 8.14
N LYS A 106 15.39 5.97 9.32
CA LYS A 106 16.06 6.29 10.59
C LYS A 106 17.58 6.09 10.55
N SER A 107 18.04 4.94 10.06
CA SER A 107 19.47 4.64 9.93
C SER A 107 20.19 5.55 8.90
N LEU A 108 19.46 6.06 7.91
CA LEU A 108 19.99 7.03 6.96
C LEU A 108 20.28 8.38 7.64
N PHE A 109 19.36 8.84 8.49
CA PHE A 109 19.54 10.06 9.27
C PHE A 109 20.72 9.97 10.23
N GLU A 110 20.84 8.84 10.93
CA GLU A 110 21.98 8.55 11.82
C GLU A 110 23.32 8.59 11.04
N ASN A 111 23.38 7.97 9.86
CA ASN A 111 24.58 7.97 9.02
C ASN A 111 24.99 9.38 8.56
N TYR A 112 24.03 10.23 8.19
CA TYR A 112 24.30 11.61 7.77
C TYR A 112 24.39 12.60 8.95
N GLN A 113 24.30 12.12 10.20
CA GLN A 113 24.35 12.93 11.41
C GLN A 113 23.32 14.07 11.42
N ILE A 114 22.12 13.79 10.89
CA ILE A 114 20.99 14.71 10.89
C ILE A 114 20.02 14.26 11.97
N PRO A 115 19.53 15.16 12.84
CA PRO A 115 18.50 14.82 13.82
C PRO A 115 17.28 14.20 13.14
N PHE A 116 16.84 13.05 13.64
CA PHE A 116 15.60 12.43 13.18
C PHE A 116 14.42 13.11 13.90
N PRO A 117 13.48 13.74 13.18
CA PRO A 117 12.38 14.47 13.80
C PRO A 117 11.37 13.53 14.46
N VAL A 118 10.57 14.06 15.39
CA VAL A 118 9.45 13.33 15.97
C VAL A 118 8.39 13.11 14.88
N LEU A 119 8.00 11.86 14.66
CA LEU A 119 6.97 11.52 13.68
C LEU A 119 5.58 11.65 14.31
N VAL A 120 4.73 12.49 13.72
CA VAL A 120 3.36 12.76 14.19
C VAL A 120 2.35 12.40 13.10
N VAL A 121 1.37 11.56 13.44
CA VAL A 121 0.26 11.24 12.53
C VAL A 121 -0.64 12.47 12.41
N ARG A 122 -0.85 12.95 11.18
CA ARG A 122 -1.78 14.06 10.93
C ARG A 122 -3.22 13.67 11.24
N ASN A 123 -4.04 14.65 11.60
CA ASN A 123 -5.47 14.44 11.79
C ASN A 123 -6.13 13.95 10.48
N SER A 124 -7.03 12.99 10.62
CA SER A 124 -7.87 12.47 9.54
C SER A 124 -9.31 12.92 9.79
N PHE A 125 -9.94 13.53 8.79
CA PHE A 125 -11.30 14.03 8.88
C PHE A 125 -12.15 13.43 7.76
N LEU A 126 -13.38 13.05 8.08
CA LEU A 126 -14.40 12.70 7.11
C LEU A 126 -15.44 13.82 7.10
N MET A 127 -15.60 14.49 5.96
CA MET A 127 -16.67 15.46 5.76
C MET A 127 -17.90 14.76 5.21
N ILE A 128 -19.01 14.84 5.93
CA ILE A 128 -20.27 14.21 5.54
C ILE A 128 -21.30 15.32 5.31
N GLU A 129 -21.83 15.37 4.10
CA GLU A 129 -22.93 16.28 3.79
C GLU A 129 -24.19 15.93 4.57
N LYS A 130 -25.02 16.93 4.84
CA LYS A 130 -26.27 16.75 5.58
C LYS A 130 -27.19 15.71 4.92
N SER A 131 -27.27 15.71 3.59
CA SER A 131 -28.04 14.74 2.79
C SER A 131 -27.60 13.30 3.06
N ILE A 132 -26.30 13.04 3.01
CA ILE A 132 -25.70 11.72 3.28
C ILE A 132 -25.90 11.34 4.75
N LYS A 133 -25.70 12.27 5.69
CA LYS A 133 -25.93 12.02 7.12
C LYS A 133 -27.39 11.62 7.40
N MET A 134 -28.35 12.26 6.75
CA MET A 134 -29.77 11.90 6.85
C MET A 134 -30.06 10.54 6.24
N MET A 135 -29.43 10.20 5.11
CA MET A 135 -29.55 8.88 4.49
C MET A 135 -28.98 7.77 5.39
N LEU A 136 -27.77 7.96 5.93
CA LEU A 136 -27.17 7.02 6.87
C LEU A 136 -28.03 6.81 8.12
N ALA A 137 -28.63 7.89 8.64
CA ALA A 137 -29.56 7.80 9.77
C ALA A 137 -30.83 7.01 9.43
N LYS A 138 -31.40 7.18 8.22
CA LYS A 138 -32.58 6.41 7.76
C LYS A 138 -32.27 4.92 7.59
N LEU A 139 -31.05 4.60 7.16
CA LEU A 139 -30.57 3.22 7.07
C LEU A 139 -30.06 2.69 8.42
N GLU A 140 -30.10 3.53 9.46
CA GLU A 140 -29.58 3.23 10.79
C GLU A 140 -28.12 2.73 10.76
N ILE A 141 -27.30 3.34 9.90
CA ILE A 141 -25.87 3.07 9.73
C ILE A 141 -25.06 4.16 10.46
N PRO A 142 -24.16 3.79 11.38
CA PRO A 142 -23.24 4.74 12.00
C PRO A 142 -22.34 5.41 10.96
N SER A 143 -22.01 6.70 11.14
CA SER A 143 -21.08 7.39 10.24
C SER A 143 -19.66 6.78 10.23
N THR A 144 -19.30 6.03 11.27
CA THR A 144 -18.03 5.28 11.35
C THR A 144 -18.00 4.10 10.38
N ASP A 145 -19.16 3.58 9.99
CA ASP A 145 -19.26 2.33 9.25
C ASP A 145 -19.01 2.53 7.76
N VAL A 146 -18.97 3.80 7.32
CA VAL A 146 -18.53 4.22 5.98
C VAL A 146 -17.14 3.66 5.63
N PHE A 147 -16.31 3.32 6.64
CA PHE A 147 -14.97 2.77 6.43
C PHE A 147 -14.91 1.23 6.30
N ILE A 148 -16.00 0.49 6.55
CA ILE A 148 -15.99 -0.98 6.64
C ILE A 148 -16.02 -1.64 5.24
N GLY A 149 -16.23 -0.84 4.19
CA GLY A 149 -16.26 -1.31 2.80
C GLY A 149 -17.67 -1.70 2.35
N GLU A 150 -17.94 -1.48 1.08
CA GLU A 150 -19.29 -1.54 0.49
C GLU A 150 -19.99 -2.89 0.68
N ASN A 151 -19.29 -4.00 0.42
CA ASN A 151 -19.86 -5.34 0.55
C ASN A 151 -20.28 -5.67 1.99
N LEU A 152 -19.51 -5.22 2.98
CA LEU A 152 -19.81 -5.45 4.38
C LEU A 152 -20.99 -4.57 4.83
N LEU A 153 -21.06 -3.32 4.36
CA LEU A 153 -22.20 -2.45 4.56
C LEU A 153 -23.48 -3.02 3.94
N MET A 154 -23.43 -3.48 2.68
CA MET A 154 -24.58 -4.13 2.04
C MET A 154 -25.04 -5.36 2.82
N LYS A 155 -24.09 -6.20 3.25
CA LYS A 155 -24.41 -7.38 4.06
C LYS A 155 -25.10 -6.99 5.37
N GLN A 156 -24.59 -5.99 6.09
CA GLN A 156 -25.19 -5.50 7.33
C GLN A 156 -26.62 -4.98 7.11
N ILE A 157 -26.88 -4.27 6.01
CA ILE A 157 -28.21 -3.77 5.66
C ILE A 157 -29.17 -4.95 5.40
N VAL A 158 -28.75 -5.91 4.58
CA VAL A 158 -29.57 -7.10 4.25
C VAL A 158 -29.84 -7.95 5.47
N GLU A 159 -28.85 -8.19 6.32
CA GLU A 159 -29.01 -8.97 7.57
C GLU A 159 -29.93 -8.28 8.57
N LYS A 160 -30.02 -6.95 8.53
CA LYS A 160 -30.89 -6.15 9.40
C LYS A 160 -32.34 -6.13 8.93
N ASP A 161 -32.57 -5.99 7.63
CA ASP A 161 -33.91 -5.94 7.04
C ASP A 161 -34.54 -7.34 6.91
N ALA A 162 -33.71 -8.38 6.84
CA ALA A 162 -34.17 -9.75 6.75
C ALA A 162 -34.65 -10.25 8.12
N ASN A 163 -35.97 -10.14 8.36
CA ASN A 163 -36.68 -10.98 9.34
C ASN A 163 -36.65 -12.49 9.01
N THR A 164 -35.97 -12.86 7.93
CA THR A 164 -35.85 -14.22 7.41
C THR A 164 -34.38 -14.61 7.36
N THR A 165 -34.06 -15.76 7.93
CA THR A 165 -32.72 -16.35 7.89
C THR A 165 -32.26 -16.47 6.42
N THR A 166 -31.35 -15.60 5.98
CA THR A 166 -30.72 -15.66 4.64
C THR A 166 -29.71 -16.82 4.54
N ASN A 167 -29.46 -17.48 5.67
CA ASN A 167 -28.61 -18.65 5.77
C ASN A 167 -29.40 -19.91 5.40
N LEU A 168 -29.16 -20.42 4.18
CA LEU A 168 -29.73 -21.66 3.66
C LEU A 168 -28.90 -22.90 4.00
N THR A 169 -27.95 -22.83 4.93
CA THR A 169 -27.06 -23.95 5.25
C THR A 169 -27.85 -25.18 5.69
N ALA A 170 -28.89 -25.02 6.51
CA ALA A 170 -29.72 -26.13 6.97
C ALA A 170 -30.55 -26.77 5.84
N GLU A 171 -31.02 -25.99 4.86
CA GLU A 171 -31.71 -26.47 3.66
C GLU A 171 -30.74 -27.19 2.73
N ILE A 172 -29.56 -26.64 2.51
CA ILE A 172 -28.49 -27.24 1.71
C ILE A 172 -28.05 -28.57 2.34
N GLU A 173 -27.85 -28.62 3.66
CA GLU A 173 -27.50 -29.85 4.38
C GLU A 173 -28.56 -30.93 4.22
N ARG A 174 -29.84 -30.59 4.35
CA ARG A 174 -30.96 -31.52 4.10
C ARG A 174 -30.99 -32.05 2.67
N VAL A 175 -30.75 -31.19 1.68
CA VAL A 175 -30.64 -31.63 0.27
C VAL A 175 -29.45 -32.59 0.12
N GLN A 176 -28.31 -32.29 0.74
CA GLN A 176 -27.14 -33.18 0.69
C GLN A 176 -27.39 -34.55 1.34
N GLU A 177 -28.16 -34.62 2.42
CA GLU A 177 -28.58 -35.89 3.02
C GLU A 177 -29.47 -36.70 2.08
N ILE A 178 -30.45 -36.06 1.44
CA ILE A 178 -31.31 -36.72 0.44
C ILE A 178 -30.47 -37.30 -0.71
N TYR A 179 -29.49 -36.55 -1.22
CA TYR A 179 -28.58 -37.05 -2.26
C TYR A 179 -27.72 -38.22 -1.80
N LYS A 180 -27.27 -38.25 -0.53
CA LYS A 180 -26.57 -39.41 0.04
C LYS A 180 -27.46 -40.64 0.08
N ASP A 181 -28.73 -40.48 0.47
CA ASP A 181 -29.70 -41.58 0.50
C ASP A 181 -30.00 -42.13 -0.90
N ILE A 182 -30.14 -41.24 -1.90
CA ILE A 182 -30.31 -41.62 -3.31
C ILE A 182 -29.07 -42.37 -3.79
N GLN A 183 -27.87 -41.89 -3.47
CA GLN A 183 -26.62 -42.54 -3.84
C GLN A 183 -26.51 -43.94 -3.23
N ALA A 184 -26.86 -44.10 -1.95
CA ALA A 184 -26.85 -45.39 -1.26
C ALA A 184 -27.85 -46.39 -1.87
N LYS A 185 -29.00 -45.92 -2.39
CA LYS A 185 -29.96 -46.75 -3.13
C LYS A 185 -29.45 -47.12 -4.53
N ALA A 186 -28.86 -46.16 -5.26
CA ALA A 186 -28.33 -46.38 -6.60
C ALA A 186 -27.17 -47.40 -6.61
N ILE A 187 -26.27 -47.33 -5.62
CA ILE A 187 -25.15 -48.29 -5.45
C ILE A 187 -25.66 -49.73 -5.27
N LYS A 188 -26.81 -49.93 -4.62
CA LYS A 188 -27.41 -51.26 -4.44
C LYS A 188 -27.94 -51.84 -5.76
N THR A 189 -28.26 -51.00 -6.74
CA THR A 189 -28.71 -51.42 -8.07
C THR A 189 -27.53 -51.62 -9.01
N ASP A 190 -26.61 -50.65 -9.04
CA ASP A 190 -25.39 -50.71 -9.85
C ASP A 190 -24.32 -49.78 -9.24
N ALA A 191 -23.15 -50.34 -8.93
CA ALA A 191 -22.04 -49.61 -8.32
C ALA A 191 -21.51 -48.46 -9.21
N THR A 192 -21.70 -48.54 -10.53
CA THR A 192 -21.26 -47.51 -11.49
C THR A 192 -22.12 -46.24 -11.43
N LEU A 193 -23.35 -46.32 -10.91
CA LEU A 193 -24.25 -45.19 -10.76
C LEU A 193 -23.85 -44.23 -9.62
N ALA A 194 -22.92 -44.64 -8.74
CA ALA A 194 -22.47 -43.84 -7.62
C ALA A 194 -21.89 -42.47 -8.03
N GLN A 195 -21.10 -42.45 -9.11
CA GLN A 195 -20.48 -41.23 -9.63
C GLN A 195 -21.50 -40.32 -10.32
N HIS A 196 -22.48 -40.91 -11.02
CA HIS A 196 -23.53 -40.14 -11.68
C HIS A 196 -24.40 -39.39 -10.66
N VAL A 197 -24.80 -40.06 -9.56
CA VAL A 197 -25.58 -39.41 -8.50
C VAL A 197 -24.79 -38.34 -7.75
N ALA A 198 -23.47 -38.54 -7.54
CA ALA A 198 -22.62 -37.55 -6.89
C ALA A 198 -22.46 -36.25 -7.72
N ALA A 199 -22.51 -36.34 -9.05
CA ALA A 199 -22.38 -35.20 -9.96
C ALA A 199 -23.63 -34.33 -10.05
N LEU A 200 -24.75 -34.77 -9.47
CA LEU A 200 -26.03 -34.03 -9.44
C LEU A 200 -26.17 -33.13 -8.19
N LYS A 201 -25.18 -33.13 -7.30
CA LYS A 201 -25.05 -32.25 -6.12
C LYS A 201 -24.42 -30.92 -6.51
#